data_AF-A0A1E7JG47-F1
#
_entry.id   AF-A0A1E7JG47-F1
#
_cell.length_a   1.000
_cell.length_b   1.000
_cell.length_c   1.000
_cell.angle_alpha   90.00
_cell.angle_beta   90.00
_cell.angle_gamma   90.00
#
_symmetry.space_group_name_H-M   'P 1'
#
loop_
_entity.id
_entity.type
_entity.pdbx_description
1 polymer ?
#
loop_
_entity_poly.entity_id
_entity_poly.type
_entity_poly.pdbx_seq_one_letter_code
_entity_poly.pdbx_strand_id
1 'polypeptide(L)' 'MSSTSQPPVSGGQTIADANEAIRQYVAGRTIWSQADLAELDRLRTDWKHAVQAAVTRAA' A
#
# COMPACT_ATOMS: atom_id res chain seq x y z
N MET A 1 14.63 -17.45 15.57
CA MET A 1 13.68 -17.95 14.56
C MET A 1 12.82 -16.76 14.14
N SER A 2 13.18 -16.09 13.06
CA SER A 2 12.47 -14.90 12.57
C SER A 2 11.33 -15.36 11.66
N SER A 3 10.15 -15.59 12.24
CA SER A 3 8.94 -15.85 11.44
C SER A 3 8.43 -14.51 10.91
N THR A 4 8.88 -14.14 9.72
CA THR A 4 8.22 -13.10 8.94
C THR A 4 6.89 -13.70 8.44
N SER A 5 5.87 -13.66 9.28
CA SER A 5 4.51 -14.05 8.91
C SER A 5 3.95 -13.03 7.93
N GLN A 6 4.22 -13.23 6.65
CA GLN A 6 3.51 -12.56 5.57
C GLN A 6 2.04 -13.03 5.61
N PRO A 7 1.05 -12.14 5.81
CA PRO A 7 -0.35 -12.55 5.79
C PRO A 7 -0.75 -12.95 4.37
N PRO A 8 -1.66 -13.91 4.21
CA PRO A 8 -2.14 -14.32 2.90
C PRO A 8 -2.95 -13.18 2.28
N VAL A 9 -2.48 -12.64 1.15
CA VAL A 9 -3.26 -11.70 0.34
C VAL A 9 -4.37 -12.49 -0.36
N SER A 10 -5.53 -12.56 0.27
CA SER A 10 -6.74 -13.14 -0.33
C SER A 10 -7.91 -12.21 -0.06
N GLY A 11 -8.36 -11.52 -1.11
CA GLY A 11 -9.67 -10.86 -1.16
C GLY A 11 -9.70 -9.41 -0.70
N GLY A 12 -9.20 -8.49 -1.54
CA GLY A 12 -9.32 -7.04 -1.35
C GLY A 12 -8.20 -6.47 -0.50
N GLN A 13 -7.30 -5.69 -1.12
CA GLN A 13 -6.26 -4.98 -0.38
C GLN A 13 -6.94 -4.03 0.61
N THR A 14 -6.72 -4.24 1.90
CA THR A 14 -7.29 -3.37 2.93
C THR A 14 -6.53 -2.04 2.95
N ILE A 15 -7.13 -0.99 3.55
CA ILE A 15 -6.44 0.30 3.74
C ILE A 15 -5.11 0.10 4.46
N ALA A 16 -5.05 -0.83 5.42
CA ALA A 16 -3.84 -1.13 6.19
C ALA A 16 -2.74 -1.73 5.31
N ASP A 17 -3.10 -2.67 4.42
CA ASP A 17 -2.16 -3.31 3.51
C ASP A 17 -1.61 -2.32 2.47
N ALA A 18 -2.48 -1.47 1.90
CA ALA A 18 -2.07 -0.44 0.95
C ALA A 18 -1.14 0.60 1.61
N ASN A 19 -1.44 1.01 2.85
CA ASN A 19 -0.56 1.91 3.61
C ASN A 19 0.78 1.26 3.97
N GLU A 20 0.79 -0.04 4.29
CA GLU A 20 2.02 -0.76 4.59
C GLU A 20 2.91 -0.89 3.34
N ALA A 21 2.32 -1.14 2.17
CA ALA A 21 3.06 -1.15 0.91
C ALA A 21 3.75 0.19 0.61
N ILE A 22 3.05 1.33 0.85
CA ILE A 22 3.65 2.66 0.71
C ILE A 22 4.81 2.85 1.71
N ARG A 23 4.63 2.44 2.98
CA ARG A 23 5.67 2.57 4.01
C ARG A 23 6.92 1.79 3.64
N GLN A 24 6.75 0.54 3.22
CA GLN A 24 7.87 -0.32 2.80
C GLN A 24 8.58 0.22 1.57
N TYR A 25 7.82 0.78 0.62
CA TYR A 25 8.38 1.34 -0.60
C TYR A 25 9.23 2.59 -0.34
N VAL A 26 8.77 3.48 0.54
CA VAL A 26 9.46 4.72 0.91
C VAL A 26 10.62 4.49 1.89
N ALA A 27 10.56 3.42 2.70
CA ALA A 27 11.51 3.17 3.78
C ALA A 27 12.97 3.17 3.30
N GLY A 28 13.78 4.04 3.91
CA GLY A 28 15.22 4.11 3.64
C GLY A 28 15.60 4.73 2.29
N ARG A 29 14.63 5.18 1.47
CA ARG A 29 14.90 5.86 0.20
C ARG A 29 15.09 7.36 0.41
N THR A 30 16.18 7.89 -0.12
CA THR A 30 16.50 9.32 -0.11
C THR A 30 16.65 9.92 -1.51
N ILE A 31 16.77 9.08 -2.54
CA ILE A 31 16.87 9.47 -3.95
C ILE A 31 15.68 8.87 -4.70
N TRP A 32 15.09 9.69 -5.58
CA TRP A 32 13.87 9.35 -6.30
C TRP A 32 14.09 9.53 -7.80
N SER A 33 13.94 8.44 -8.55
CA SER A 33 13.85 8.51 -10.00
C SER A 33 12.41 8.78 -10.45
N GLN A 34 12.23 9.12 -11.72
CA GLN A 34 10.89 9.29 -12.29
C GLN A 34 10.07 7.99 -12.25
N ALA A 35 10.73 6.84 -12.39
CA ALA A 35 10.09 5.53 -12.24
C ALA A 35 9.63 5.31 -10.79
N ASP A 36 10.40 5.77 -9.80
CA ASP A 36 10.02 5.62 -8.41
C ASP A 36 8.81 6.48 -8.04
N LEU A 37 8.71 7.67 -8.62
CA LEU A 37 7.54 8.53 -8.45
C LEU A 37 6.29 7.93 -9.11
N ALA A 38 6.44 7.30 -10.28
CA ALA A 38 5.33 6.61 -10.94
C ALA A 38 4.80 5.44 -10.12
N GLU A 39 5.69 4.67 -9.49
CA GLU A 39 5.30 3.58 -8.60
C GLU A 39 4.65 4.09 -7.31
N LEU A 40 5.18 5.16 -6.72
CA LEU A 40 4.55 5.81 -5.56
C LEU A 40 3.13 6.32 -5.88
N ASP A 41 2.91 6.82 -7.09
CA ASP A 41 1.59 7.28 -7.53
C ASP A 41 0.59 6.12 -7.69
N ARG A 42 1.04 4.97 -8.20
CA ARG A 42 0.23 3.74 -8.26
C ARG A 42 -0.16 3.28 -6.86
N LEU A 43 0.80 3.14 -5.94
CA LEU A 43 0.54 2.73 -4.56
C LEU A 43 -0.44 3.67 -3.85
N ARG A 44 -0.33 4.98 -4.11
CA ARG A 44 -1.28 5.99 -3.61
C ARG A 44 -2.68 5.84 -4.20
N THR A 45 -2.77 5.48 -5.48
CA THR A 45 -4.04 5.22 -6.16
C THR A 45 -4.75 4.01 -5.55
N ASP A 46 -4.01 2.92 -5.31
CA ASP A 46 -4.53 1.72 -4.66
C ASP A 46 -5.04 2.02 -3.24
N TRP A 47 -4.29 2.81 -2.46
CA TRP A 47 -4.73 3.26 -1.15
C TRP A 47 -6.02 4.10 -1.22
N LYS A 48 -6.12 5.04 -2.16
CA LYS A 48 -7.35 5.85 -2.35
C LYS A 48 -8.55 4.97 -2.67
N HIS A 49 -8.38 3.97 -3.54
CA HIS A 49 -9.46 3.03 -3.86
C HIS A 49 -9.89 2.21 -2.64
N ALA A 50 -8.94 1.72 -1.83
CA ALA A 50 -9.25 1.02 -0.59
C ALA A 50 -10.00 1.90 0.41
N VAL A 51 -9.63 3.19 0.54
CA VAL A 51 -10.32 4.16 1.38
C VAL A 51 -11.76 4.39 0.90
N GLN A 52 -11.95 4.62 -0.40
CA GLN A 52 -13.28 4.83 -0.96
C GLN A 52 -14.17 3.60 -0.78
N ALA A 53 -13.65 2.40 -1.02
CA ALA A 53 -14.39 1.15 -0.82
C ALA A 53 -14.83 0.96 0.64
N ALA A 54 -13.99 1.34 1.60
CA ALA A 54 -14.34 1.27 3.03
C ALA A 54 -15.40 2.29 3.42
N VAL A 55 -15.33 3.52 2.91
CA VAL A 55 -16.35 4.57 3.14
C VAL A 55 -17.70 4.13 2.58
N THR A 56 -17.75 3.64 1.34
CA THR A 56 -18.98 3.16 0.72
C THR A 56 -19.60 1.99 1.47
N ARG A 57 -18.80 1.09 2.06
CA ARG A 57 -19.29 -0.03 2.86
C ARG A 57 -19.87 0.39 4.22
N ALA A 58 -19.45 1.55 4.74
CA ALA A 58 -19.86 2.06 6.04
C ALA A 58 -21.08 3.01 5.99
N ALA A 59 -21.51 3.40 4.79
CA ALA A 59 -22.71 4.22 4.54
C ALA A 59 -23.96 3.36 4.32
#